data_AF-A0A930RXV4-F1
#
_entry.id   AF-A0A930RXV4-F1
#
_cell.length_a   1.000
_cell.length_b   1.000
_cell.length_c   1.000
_cell.angle_alpha   90.00
_cell.angle_beta   90.00
_cell.angle_gamma   90.00
#
_symmetry.space_group_name_H-M   'P 1'
#
loop_
_entity.id
_entity.type
_entity.pdbx_description
1 polymer ?
#
loop_
_entity_poly.entity_id
_entity_poly.type
_entity_poly.pdbx_seq_one_letter_code
_entity_poly.pdbx_strand_id
1 'polypeptide(L)' 'TVGDPTFAGPLAGVELNLAVYHIVEEEIKSQIDEEIYEDQVGMMEMVLDVDEIASEMKDIRGE' A
#
# COMPACT_ATOMS: atom_id res chain seq x y z
N THR A 1 -5.40 1.49 9.67
CA THR A 1 -4.96 0.10 9.84
C THR A 1 -5.75 -0.51 10.97
N VAL A 2 -6.21 -1.75 10.82
CA VAL A 2 -6.85 -2.54 11.89
C VAL A 2 -5.79 -3.04 12.91
N GLY A 3 -4.62 -2.38 12.97
CA GLY A 3 -3.43 -2.86 13.65
C GLY A 3 -2.64 -3.90 12.85
N ASP A 4 -1.36 -4.06 13.18
CA ASP A 4 -0.52 -5.14 12.68
C ASP A 4 -0.89 -6.46 13.39
N PRO A 5 -1.40 -7.49 12.69
CA PRO A 5 -1.77 -8.77 13.30
C PRO A 5 -0.55 -9.55 13.83
N THR A 6 0.67 -9.19 13.43
CA THR A 6 1.91 -9.78 13.94
C THR A 6 2.29 -9.26 15.33
N PHE A 7 1.58 -8.24 15.85
CA PHE A 7 1.77 -7.69 17.19
C PHE A 7 3.20 -7.17 17.46
N ALA A 8 3.93 -6.78 16.42
CA ALA A 8 5.31 -6.32 16.53
C ALA A 8 5.41 -4.79 16.39
N GLY A 9 5.91 -4.12 17.43
CA GLY A 9 6.20 -2.68 17.43
C GLY A 9 5.29 -1.86 18.36
N PRO A 10 5.59 -0.56 18.54
CA PRO A 10 4.93 0.30 19.51
C PRO A 10 3.44 0.58 19.22
N LEU A 11 2.94 0.13 18.06
CA LEU A 11 1.56 0.32 17.60
C LEU A 11 0.79 -1.01 17.47
N ALA A 12 1.33 -2.11 18.03
CA ALA A 12 0.68 -3.41 18.08
C ALA A 12 -0.64 -3.34 18.88
N GLY A 13 -1.76 -3.74 18.24
CA GLY A 13 -3.08 -3.80 18.88
C GLY A 13 -3.81 -2.45 19.04
N VAL A 14 -3.27 -1.35 18.50
CA VAL A 14 -3.97 -0.06 18.45
C VAL A 14 -4.47 0.19 17.03
N GLU A 15 -5.80 0.19 16.86
CA GLU A 15 -6.43 0.57 15.59
C GLU A 15 -6.26 2.08 15.38
N LEU A 16 -5.32 2.46 14.51
CA LEU A 16 -5.06 3.87 14.21
C LEU A 16 -6.08 4.47 13.24
N ASN A 17 -6.98 3.64 12.68
CA ASN A 17 -7.99 4.06 11.69
C ASN A 17 -7.43 4.86 10.50
N LEU A 18 -6.12 4.75 10.24
CA LEU A 18 -5.47 5.38 9.09
C LEU A 18 -5.79 4.59 7.83
N ALA A 19 -6.07 5.30 6.73
CA ALA A 19 -6.16 4.68 5.42
C ALA A 19 -4.82 4.03 5.06
N VAL A 20 -4.87 2.83 4.50
CA VAL A 20 -3.69 2.07 4.06
C VAL A 20 -3.77 1.96 2.56
N TYR A 21 -2.65 2.26 1.90
CA TYR A 21 -2.52 2.16 0.47
C TYR A 21 -1.33 1.29 0.11
N HIS A 22 -1.42 0.59 -1.00
CA HIS A 22 -0.27 -0.09 -1.58
C HIS A 22 0.56 0.90 -2.39
N ILE A 23 1.88 0.69 -2.43
CA ILE A 23 2.81 1.60 -3.12
C ILE A 23 2.51 1.71 -4.62
N VAL A 24 1.85 0.70 -5.20
CA VAL A 24 1.48 0.61 -6.63
C VAL A 24 0.16 1.31 -6.96
N GLU A 25 -0.57 1.83 -5.96
CA GLU A 25 -1.79 2.60 -6.23
C GLU A 25 -1.45 3.95 -6.85
N GLU A 26 -2.23 4.38 -7.85
CA GLU A 26 -1.95 5.60 -8.62
C GLU A 26 -1.96 6.86 -7.74
N GLU A 27 -2.82 6.92 -6.71
CA GLU A 27 -2.84 8.04 -5.78
C GLU A 27 -1.54 8.14 -4.97
N ILE A 28 -0.84 7.03 -4.74
CA ILE A 28 0.45 7.00 -4.04
C ILE A 28 1.60 7.23 -5.01
N LYS A 29 1.60 6.55 -6.16
CA LYS A 29 2.61 6.69 -7.21
C LYS A 29 2.78 8.14 -7.65
N SER A 30 1.69 8.90 -7.79
CA SER A 30 1.71 10.32 -8.16
C SER A 30 2.35 11.27 -7.12
N GLN A 31 2.58 10.79 -5.89
CA GLN A 31 3.22 11.56 -4.82
C GLN A 31 4.73 11.27 -4.70
N ILE A 32 5.23 10.27 -5.44
CA ILE A 32 6.61 9.81 -5.37
C ILE A 32 7.38 10.34 -6.59
N ASP A 33 8.65 10.66 -6.39
CA ASP A 33 9.54 11.00 -7.50
C ASP A 33 9.65 9.82 -8.48
N GLU A 34 9.42 10.07 -9.76
CA GLU A 34 9.36 9.05 -10.80
C GLU A 34 10.67 8.26 -10.93
N GLU A 35 11.83 8.92 -10.78
CA GLU A 35 13.14 8.28 -10.86
C GLU A 35 13.33 7.30 -9.70
N ILE A 36 12.90 7.69 -8.49
CA ILE A 36 12.97 6.84 -7.30
C ILE A 36 11.98 5.67 -7.40
N TYR A 37 10.77 5.92 -7.89
CA TYR A 37 9.75 4.88 -8.02
C TYR A 37 10.17 3.81 -9.02
N GLU A 38 10.68 4.22 -10.18
CA GLU A 38 11.14 3.27 -11.21
C GLU A 38 12.32 2.43 -10.69
N ASP A 39 13.29 3.06 -10.04
CA ASP A 39 14.47 2.38 -9.49
C ASP A 39 14.13 1.36 -8.38
N GLN A 40 13.14 1.66 -7.53
CA GLN A 40 12.82 0.84 -6.36
C GLN A 40 11.66 -0.12 -6.58
N VAL A 41 10.67 0.25 -7.40
CA VAL A 41 9.37 -0.44 -7.52
C VAL A 41 9.10 -0.89 -8.95
N GLY A 42 9.67 -0.24 -9.97
CA GLY A 42 9.35 -0.46 -11.39
C GLY A 42 9.45 -1.93 -11.84
N MET A 43 10.50 -2.65 -11.41
CA MET A 43 10.62 -4.09 -11.71
C MET A 43 9.53 -4.95 -11.07
N MET A 44 9.08 -4.61 -9.86
CA MET A 44 8.01 -5.35 -9.18
C MET A 44 6.63 -4.99 -9.75
N GLU A 45 6.42 -3.72 -10.10
CA GLU A 45 5.17 -3.26 -10.71
C GLU A 45 4.86 -3.99 -12.02
N MET A 46 5.88 -4.27 -12.85
CA MET A 46 5.71 -5.04 -14.09
C MET A 46 5.41 -6.54 -13.88
N VAL A 47 5.62 -7.05 -12.67
CA VAL A 47 5.43 -8.49 -12.32
C VAL A 47 4.15 -8.71 -11.52
N LEU A 48 3.72 -7.71 -10.76
CA LEU A 48 2.53 -7.76 -9.92
C LEU A 48 1.27 -7.40 -10.72
N ASP A 49 0.14 -7.97 -10.34
CA ASP A 49 -1.17 -7.56 -10.85
C ASP A 49 -1.63 -6.30 -10.11
N VAL A 50 -1.27 -5.15 -10.65
CA VAL A 50 -1.55 -3.83 -10.06
C VAL A 50 -3.05 -3.60 -9.92
N ASP A 51 -3.85 -4.06 -10.90
CA ASP A 51 -5.29 -3.86 -10.92
C ASP A 51 -5.99 -4.71 -9.84
N GLU A 52 -5.59 -5.98 -9.69
CA GLU A 52 -6.09 -6.86 -8.63
C GLU A 52 -5.74 -6.31 -7.24
N ILE A 53 -4.48 -5.88 -7.03
CA ILE A 53 -4.02 -5.30 -5.77
C ILE A 53 -4.80 -4.02 -5.43
N ALA A 54 -4.99 -3.12 -6.40
CA ALA A 54 -5.73 -1.89 -6.19
C ALA A 54 -7.21 -2.17 -5.85
N SER A 55 -7.83 -3.19 -6.47
CA SER A 55 -9.19 -3.61 -6.15
C SER A 55 -9.30 -4.12 -4.71
N GLU A 56 -8.44 -5.05 -4.31
CA GLU A 56 -8.43 -5.62 -2.97
C GLU A 56 -8.21 -4.55 -1.89
N MET A 57 -7.33 -3.57 -2.15
CA MET A 57 -7.09 -2.47 -1.22
C MET A 57 -8.30 -1.54 -1.08
N LYS A 58 -9.05 -1.30 -2.16
CA LYS A 58 -10.33 -0.54 -2.11
C LYS A 58 -11.39 -1.29 -1.31
N ASP A 59 -11.54 -2.60 -1.54
CA ASP A 59 -12.46 -3.45 -0.79
C ASP A 59 -12.13 -3.44 0.72
N ILE A 60 -10.85 -3.49 1.09
CA ILE A 60 -10.39 -3.39 2.49
C ILE A 60 -10.70 -2.02 3.10
N ARG A 61 -10.61 -0.94 2.32
CA ARG A 61 -10.98 0.41 2.76
C ARG A 61 -12.51 0.64 2.79
N GLY A 62 -13.28 -0.22 2.12
CA GLY A 62 -14.72 -0.08 1.96
C GLY A 62 -15.11 1.03 0.97
N GLU A 63 -14.24 1.27 -0.04
CA GLU A 63 -14.44 2.22 -1.15
C GLU A 63 -14.94 1.53 -2.42
#